data_AF-A0A9D1HQN2-F1
#
_entry.id   AF-A0A9D1HQN2-F1
#
_cell.length_a   1.000
_cell.length_b   1.000
_cell.length_c   1.000
_cell.angle_alpha   90.00
_cell.angle_beta   90.00
_cell.angle_gamma   90.00
#
_symmetry.space_group_name_H-M   'P 1'
#
loop_
_entity.id
_entity.type
_entity.pdbx_description
1 polymer ?
#
loop_
_entity_poly.entity_id
_entity_poly.type
_entity_poly.pdbx_seq_one_letter_code
_entity_poly.pdbx_strand_id
1 'polypeptide(L)'
;MTFNENNVNANSPYLGGGVTTDSVKVHMQSIHHMFVAIAKAVIFGHEINNNFQIGCMIAYAPMYAYSCDPKDVILSAEEMNKIYFFSGVMCRGFYPSYKMREFERKGIIIAKDK
;
A
#
# COMPACT_ATOMS: atom_id res chain seq x y z
N MET A 1 -11.63 7.43 -9.14
CA MET A 1 -10.65 7.27 -8.04
C MET A 1 -11.35 6.60 -6.88
N THR A 2 -10.72 5.66 -6.18
CA THR A 2 -11.34 4.90 -5.08
C THR A 2 -11.08 5.52 -3.71
N PHE A 3 -9.81 5.60 -3.28
CA PHE A 3 -9.38 6.22 -2.03
C PHE A 3 -8.28 7.23 -2.30
N ASN A 4 -8.33 8.39 -1.64
CA ASN A 4 -7.26 9.37 -1.66
C ASN A 4 -6.09 8.89 -0.79
N GLU A 5 -4.85 9.09 -1.28
CA GLU A 5 -3.60 8.89 -0.53
C GLU A 5 -3.57 7.63 0.35
N ASN A 6 -3.85 6.47 -0.23
CA ASN A 6 -3.95 5.21 0.52
C ASN A 6 -2.67 4.90 1.34
N ASN A 7 -1.51 5.38 0.89
CA ASN A 7 -0.25 5.25 1.62
C ASN A 7 -0.16 6.08 2.90
N VAL A 8 -1.04 7.05 3.14
CA VAL A 8 -1.16 7.74 4.43
C VAL A 8 -1.57 6.77 5.52
N ASN A 9 -2.30 5.69 5.21
CA ASN A 9 -2.60 4.65 6.21
C ASN A 9 -1.29 4.10 6.82
N ALA A 10 -0.22 3.90 6.05
CA ALA A 10 1.07 3.45 6.61
C ALA A 10 1.70 4.43 7.62
N ASN A 11 1.44 5.73 7.50
CA ASN A 11 2.03 6.77 8.35
C ASN A 11 1.10 7.22 9.48
N SER A 12 -0.21 7.20 9.24
CA SER A 12 -1.26 7.56 10.18
C SER A 12 -2.40 6.55 10.08
N PRO A 13 -2.34 5.45 10.86
CA PRO A 13 -3.37 4.40 10.85
C PRO A 13 -4.76 4.93 11.23
N TYR A 14 -4.81 5.95 12.10
CA TYR A 14 -6.04 6.60 12.53
C TYR A 14 -6.69 7.39 11.39
N LEU A 15 -5.95 8.28 10.73
CA LEU A 15 -6.51 9.10 9.64
C LEU A 15 -6.80 8.27 8.39
N GLY A 16 -5.89 7.35 8.04
CA GLY A 16 -6.02 6.54 6.84
C GLY A 16 -7.05 5.43 6.97
N GLY A 17 -7.12 4.77 8.13
CA GLY A 17 -7.92 3.56 8.31
C GLY A 17 -8.73 3.44 9.59
N GLY A 18 -8.86 4.53 10.37
CA GLY A 18 -9.61 4.51 11.62
C GLY A 18 -9.04 3.56 12.68
N VAL A 19 -7.79 3.14 12.54
CA VAL A 19 -7.14 2.21 13.47
C VAL A 19 -6.61 3.00 14.66
N THR A 20 -7.10 2.70 15.86
CA THR A 20 -6.72 3.36 17.12
C THR A 20 -5.67 2.60 17.93
N THR A 21 -5.26 1.42 17.47
CA THR A 21 -4.26 0.58 18.13
C THR A 21 -2.90 0.70 17.46
N ASP A 22 -1.84 0.63 18.27
CA ASP A 22 -0.44 0.58 17.80
C ASP A 22 -0.02 -0.82 17.30
N SER A 23 -0.95 -1.78 17.28
CA SER A 23 -0.66 -3.13 16.79
C SER A 23 -0.37 -3.13 15.28
N VAL A 24 0.90 -3.35 14.93
CA VAL A 24 1.38 -3.48 13.55
C VAL A 24 0.57 -4.53 12.76
N LYS A 25 0.13 -5.60 13.42
CA LYS A 25 -0.67 -6.66 12.77
C LYS A 25 -2.06 -6.13 12.36
N VAL A 26 -2.74 -5.43 13.27
CA VAL A 26 -4.05 -4.83 12.99
C VAL A 26 -3.93 -3.76 11.92
N HIS A 27 -2.87 -2.95 11.98
CA HIS A 27 -2.58 -1.94 10.99
C HIS A 27 -2.36 -2.52 9.58
N MET A 28 -1.53 -3.56 9.45
CA MET A 28 -1.31 -4.20 8.16
C MET A 28 -2.56 -4.91 7.63
N GLN A 29 -3.40 -5.45 8.52
CA GLN A 29 -4.70 -6.01 8.15
C GLN A 29 -5.66 -4.92 7.64
N SER A 30 -5.67 -3.73 8.25
CA SER A 30 -6.51 -2.62 7.76
C SER A 30 -6.10 -2.17 6.35
N ILE A 31 -4.79 -2.11 6.08
CA ILE A 31 -4.25 -1.84 4.74
C ILE A 31 -4.70 -2.92 3.75
N HIS A 32 -4.67 -4.21 4.15
CA HIS A 32 -5.16 -5.30 3.30
C HIS A 32 -6.65 -5.14 2.95
N HIS A 33 -7.52 -4.88 3.93
CA HIS A 33 -8.93 -4.67 3.69
C HIS A 33 -9.19 -3.49 2.75
N MET A 34 -8.40 -2.41 2.84
CA MET A 34 -8.49 -1.31 1.88
C MET A 34 -8.15 -1.75 0.45
N PHE A 35 -7.10 -2.55 0.24
CA PHE A 35 -6.79 -3.06 -1.09
C PHE A 35 -7.92 -3.92 -1.65
N VAL A 36 -8.53 -4.78 -0.82
CA VAL A 36 -9.69 -5.59 -1.22
C VAL A 36 -10.90 -4.72 -1.56
N ALA A 37 -11.18 -3.70 -0.73
CA ALA A 37 -12.27 -2.75 -0.97
C ALA A 37 -12.05 -1.96 -2.27
N ILE A 38 -10.81 -1.53 -2.55
CA ILE A 38 -10.42 -0.86 -3.80
C ILE A 38 -10.70 -1.78 -5.00
N ALA A 39 -10.25 -3.03 -4.95
CA ALA A 39 -10.47 -3.98 -6.02
C ALA A 39 -11.96 -4.22 -6.28
N LYS A 40 -12.76 -4.39 -5.21
CA LYS A 40 -14.22 -4.55 -5.30
C LYS A 40 -14.89 -3.32 -5.90
N ALA A 41 -14.47 -2.12 -5.51
CA ALA A 41 -15.01 -0.87 -6.06
C ALA A 41 -14.69 -0.70 -7.56
N VAL A 42 -13.49 -1.10 -8.00
CA VAL A 42 -13.13 -1.11 -9.43
C VAL A 42 -14.00 -2.10 -10.20
N ILE A 43 -14.14 -3.33 -9.72
CA ILE A 43 -14.97 -4.37 -10.35
C ILE A 43 -16.41 -3.88 -10.49
N PHE A 44 -17.02 -3.43 -9.39
CA PHE A 44 -18.39 -2.95 -9.39
C PHE A 44 -18.60 -1.72 -10.28
N GLY A 45 -17.62 -0.80 -10.32
CA GLY A 45 -17.68 0.35 -11.21
C GLY A 45 -17.72 -0.05 -12.69
N HIS A 46 -16.93 -1.05 -13.10
CA HIS A 46 -16.95 -1.55 -14.47
C HIS A 46 -18.20 -2.40 -14.78
N GLU A 47 -18.77 -3.10 -13.80
CA GLU A 47 -20.09 -3.75 -13.93
C GLU A 47 -21.20 -2.74 -14.25
N ILE A 48 -21.16 -1.55 -13.64
CA ILE A 48 -22.09 -0.45 -13.94
C ILE A 48 -21.81 0.13 -15.34
N ASN A 49 -20.55 0.45 -15.62
CA ASN A 49 -20.15 1.02 -16.89
C ASN A 49 -18.67 0.70 -17.19
N ASN A 50 -18.45 -0.12 -18.21
CA ASN A 50 -17.11 -0.50 -18.65
C ASN A 50 -16.25 0.70 -19.13
N ASN A 51 -16.86 1.83 -19.50
CA ASN A 51 -16.13 3.03 -19.93
C ASN A 51 -15.61 3.91 -18.78
N PHE A 52 -15.95 3.60 -17.53
CA PHE A 52 -15.41 4.36 -16.40
C PHE A 52 -13.90 4.21 -16.30
N GLN A 53 -13.22 5.33 -16.02
CA GLN A 53 -11.79 5.35 -15.76
C GLN A 53 -11.54 5.45 -14.25
N ILE A 54 -11.19 4.33 -13.62
CA ILE A 54 -11.01 4.24 -12.17
C ILE A 54 -9.53 4.07 -11.84
N GLY A 55 -8.88 5.18 -11.51
CA GLY A 55 -7.47 5.19 -11.09
C GLY A 55 -7.25 4.97 -9.59
N CYS A 56 -6.02 4.59 -9.23
CA CYS A 56 -5.50 4.63 -7.87
C CYS A 56 -4.95 6.02 -7.51
N MET A 57 -4.74 6.28 -6.21
CA MET A 57 -4.08 7.51 -5.74
C MET A 57 -3.08 7.19 -4.62
N ILE A 58 -1.91 7.81 -4.69
CA ILE A 58 -0.86 7.78 -3.67
C ILE A 58 -0.30 9.19 -3.46
N ALA A 59 0.05 9.52 -2.23
CA ALA A 59 0.90 10.68 -1.95
C ALA A 59 2.33 10.34 -2.38
N TYR A 60 2.80 10.94 -3.47
CA TYR A 60 4.14 10.69 -3.98
C TYR A 60 5.14 11.69 -3.37
N ALA A 61 6.08 11.19 -2.59
CA ALA A 61 7.18 11.95 -2.01
C ALA A 61 8.52 11.31 -2.42
N PRO A 62 9.22 11.84 -3.44
CA PRO A 62 10.45 11.24 -3.92
C PRO A 62 11.56 11.35 -2.87
N MET A 63 12.27 10.25 -2.65
CA MET A 63 13.43 10.17 -1.76
C MET A 63 14.71 10.07 -2.59
N TYR A 64 15.67 10.93 -2.28
CA TYR A 64 16.98 10.97 -2.92
C TYR A 64 18.07 10.61 -1.92
N ALA A 65 19.12 9.95 -2.40
CA ALA A 65 20.30 9.68 -1.59
C ALA A 65 20.97 10.99 -1.16
N TYR A 66 21.43 11.04 0.09
CA TYR A 66 22.16 12.20 0.60
C TYR A 66 23.54 12.33 -0.06
N SER A 67 24.23 11.19 -0.25
CA SER A 67 25.54 11.11 -0.89
C SER A 67 25.59 10.03 -1.97
N CYS A 68 26.74 9.88 -2.63
CA CYS A 68 27.00 8.79 -3.57
C CYS A 68 27.45 7.48 -2.89
N ASP A 69 27.46 7.40 -1.55
CA ASP A 69 27.68 6.14 -0.85
C ASP A 69 26.62 5.12 -1.30
N PRO A 70 27.00 3.92 -1.78
CA PRO A 70 26.04 2.89 -2.17
C PRO A 70 24.98 2.59 -1.11
N LYS A 71 25.29 2.76 0.18
CA LYS A 71 24.32 2.60 1.28
C LYS A 71 23.20 3.63 1.22
N ASP A 72 23.52 4.89 0.94
CA ASP A 72 22.52 5.97 0.83
C ASP A 72 21.63 5.76 -0.41
N VAL A 73 22.23 5.27 -1.50
CA VAL A 73 21.50 4.93 -2.73
C VAL A 73 20.50 3.80 -2.47
N ILE A 74 20.94 2.71 -1.82
CA ILE A 74 20.06 1.59 -1.47
C ILE A 74 18.95 2.04 -0.53
N LEU A 75 19.28 2.82 0.51
CA LEU A 75 18.31 3.32 1.47
C LEU A 75 17.22 4.16 0.79
N SER A 76 17.59 5.06 -0.13
CA SER A 76 16.59 5.84 -0.89
C SER A 76 15.63 4.95 -1.67
N ALA A 77 16.12 3.86 -2.29
CA ALA A 77 15.30 2.92 -3.02
C ALA A 77 14.38 2.11 -2.10
N GLU A 78 14.85 1.72 -0.91
CA GLU A 78 14.06 1.05 0.11
C GLU A 78 12.94 1.95 0.66
N GLU A 79 13.21 3.24 0.87
CA GLU A 79 12.19 4.21 1.27
C GLU A 79 11.14 4.40 0.16
N MET A 80 11.58 4.51 -1.11
CA MET A 80 10.66 4.57 -2.24
C MET A 80 9.77 3.32 -2.37
N ASN A 81 10.29 2.13 -2.05
CA ASN A 81 9.51 0.89 -2.05
C ASN A 81 8.33 0.93 -1.07
N LYS A 82 8.38 1.74 0.01
CA LYS A 82 7.25 1.92 0.93
C LYS A 82 6.09 2.64 0.25
N ILE A 83 6.37 3.61 -0.62
CA ILE A 83 5.37 4.33 -1.41
C ILE A 83 4.87 3.44 -2.55
N TYR A 84 5.79 2.82 -3.30
CA TYR A 84 5.46 1.97 -4.45
C TYR A 84 4.72 0.68 -4.07
N PHE A 85 4.78 0.26 -2.81
CA PHE A 85 3.99 -0.86 -2.33
C PHE A 85 2.49 -0.65 -2.62
N PHE A 86 1.97 0.56 -2.35
CA PHE A 86 0.55 0.86 -2.50
C PHE A 86 0.12 0.90 -3.97
N SER A 87 0.83 1.67 -4.80
CA SER A 87 0.54 1.72 -6.24
C SER A 87 0.79 0.38 -6.92
N GLY A 88 1.83 -0.34 -6.51
CA GLY A 88 2.16 -1.67 -7.00
C GLY A 88 1.02 -2.67 -6.79
N VAL A 89 0.46 -2.74 -5.58
CA VAL A 89 -0.67 -3.64 -5.30
C VAL A 89 -1.93 -3.20 -6.06
N MET A 90 -2.26 -1.90 -6.05
CA MET A 90 -3.49 -1.41 -6.71
C MET A 90 -3.45 -1.56 -8.23
N CYS A 91 -2.30 -1.36 -8.87
CA CYS A 91 -2.17 -1.44 -10.33
C CYS A 91 -1.84 -2.85 -10.84
N ARG A 92 -1.06 -3.64 -10.09
CA ARG A 92 -0.60 -4.98 -10.54
C ARG A 92 -1.37 -6.13 -9.91
N GLY A 93 -2.10 -5.90 -8.82
CA GLY A 93 -2.95 -6.91 -8.18
C GLY A 93 -2.20 -7.93 -7.31
N PHE A 94 -0.93 -7.74 -7.00
CA PHE A 94 -0.17 -8.65 -6.13
C PHE A 94 0.77 -7.91 -5.16
N TYR A 95 1.07 -8.57 -4.04
CA TYR A 95 2.06 -8.09 -3.06
C TYR A 95 3.48 -8.32 -3.59
N PRO A 96 4.33 -7.28 -3.67
CA PRO A 96 5.68 -7.45 -4.19
C PRO A 96 6.54 -8.29 -3.22
N SER A 97 7.52 -9.01 -3.79
CA SER A 97 8.36 -9.97 -3.05
C SER A 97 9.10 -9.36 -1.86
N TYR A 98 9.57 -8.11 -1.97
CA TYR A 98 10.22 -7.41 -0.85
C TYR A 98 9.28 -7.23 0.34
N LYS A 99 7.99 -7.00 0.10
CA LYS A 99 7.00 -6.81 1.16
C LYS A 99 6.62 -8.14 1.81
N MET A 100 6.51 -9.21 1.02
CA MET A 100 6.31 -10.56 1.55
C MET A 100 7.46 -10.98 2.47
N ARG A 101 8.71 -10.74 2.06
CA ARG A 101 9.88 -10.99 2.93
C ARG A 101 9.91 -10.12 4.18
N GLU A 102 9.41 -8.87 4.11
CA GLU A 102 9.25 -8.02 5.29
C GLU A 102 8.24 -8.61 6.28
N PHE A 103 7.10 -9.11 5.79
CA PHE A 103 6.07 -9.74 6.61
C PHE A 103 6.58 -11.01 7.29
N GLU A 104 7.30 -11.86 6.56
CA GLU A 104 7.93 -13.07 7.12
C GLU A 104 8.89 -12.72 8.27
N ARG A 105 9.81 -11.75 8.05
CA ARG A 105 10.76 -11.31 9.09
C ARG A 105 10.07 -10.73 10.33
N LYS A 106 8.92 -10.08 10.16
CA LYS A 106 8.16 -9.45 11.25
C LYS A 106 7.08 -10.36 11.86
N GLY A 107 6.94 -11.60 11.38
CA GLY A 107 5.87 -12.51 11.83
C GLY A 107 4.47 -11.95 11.59
N ILE A 108 4.29 -11.19 10.50
CA ILE A 108 3.00 -10.62 10.08
C ILE A 108 2.30 -11.63 9.19
N ILE A 109 1.11 -12.04 9.59
CA ILE A 109 0.24 -12.92 8.80
C ILE A 109 -1.00 -12.11 8.45
N ILE A 110 -1.24 -11.92 7.15
CA ILE A 110 -2.45 -11.27 6.66
C ILE A 110 -3.53 -12.34 6.53
N ALA A 111 -4.66 -12.13 7.20
CA ALA A 111 -5.83 -12.94 6.98
C ALA A 111 -6.39 -12.61 5.59
N LYS A 112 -6.42 -13.60 4.70
CA LYS A 112 -7.07 -13.46 3.39
C LYS A 112 -8.56 -13.70 3.59
N ASP A 113 -9.38 -12.74 3.19
CA ASP A 113 -10.83 -12.93 3.14
C ASP A 113 -11.16 -14.06 2.15
N LYS A 114 -12.12 -14.92 2.51
CA LYS A 114 -12.68 -15.96 1.63
C LYS A 114 -13.65 -15.35 0.63
#